data_AF-A0A2N3BR10-F1
#
_entry.id   AF-A0A2N3BR10-F1
#
_cell.length_a   1.000
_cell.length_b   1.000
_cell.length_c   1.000
_cell.angle_alpha   90.00
_cell.angle_beta   90.00
_cell.angle_gamma   90.00
#
_symmetry.space_group_name_H-M   'P 1'
#
loop_
_entity.id
_entity.type
_entity.pdbx_description
1 polymer ?
#
loop_
_entity_poly.entity_id
_entity_poly.type
_entity_poly.pdbx_seq_one_letter_code
_entity_poly.pdbx_strand_id
1 'polypeptide(L)'
;MAAAQIATLKLIGAPDRTIVGLIVQQALTLGLTGWSIGLVLVFLVKDFFPRRVVLEPFNALVLGGIIVVVCLLASGLGVRAALRVEPAEALGG
;
A
#
# COMPACT_ATOMS: atom_id res chain seq x y z
N MET A 1 -9.69 2.45 3.10
CA MET A 1 -10.59 3.42 3.77
C MET A 1 -11.62 3.91 2.78
N ALA A 2 -12.92 3.83 3.10
CA ALA A 2 -13.98 4.37 2.23
C ALA A 2 -13.99 5.91 2.34
N ALA A 3 -14.24 6.60 1.22
CA ALA A 3 -14.20 8.07 1.14
C ALA A 3 -15.06 8.78 2.22
N ALA A 4 -16.18 8.17 2.64
CA ALA A 4 -17.04 8.68 3.70
C ALA A 4 -16.35 8.79 5.08
N GLN A 5 -15.43 7.88 5.42
CA GLN A 5 -14.68 7.95 6.68
C GLN A 5 -13.64 9.07 6.70
N ILE A 6 -13.15 9.48 5.52
CA ILE A 6 -12.19 10.60 5.40
C ILE A 6 -12.93 11.93 5.59
N ALA A 7 -14.16 12.05 5.08
CA ALA A 7 -15.01 13.22 5.26
C ALA A 7 -15.39 13.46 6.73
N THR A 8 -15.76 12.40 7.47
CA THR A 8 -16.05 12.51 8.91
C THR A 8 -14.80 12.87 9.73
N LEU A 9 -13.62 12.37 9.34
CA LEU A 9 -12.35 12.70 10.00
C LEU A 9 -11.95 14.16 9.77
N LYS A 10 -12.18 14.70 8.57
CA LYS A 10 -12.03 16.14 8.27
C LYS A 10 -13.01 17.01 9.08
N LEU A 11 -14.26 16.56 9.25
CA LEU A 11 -15.28 17.25 10.07
C LEU A 11 -14.91 17.34 11.56
N ILE A 12 -14.18 16.35 12.09
CA ILE A 12 -13.67 16.34 13.47
C ILE A 12 -12.40 17.18 13.64
N GLY A 13 -11.85 17.75 12.56
CA GLY A 13 -10.69 18.63 12.59
C GLY A 13 -9.34 17.91 12.49
N ALA A 14 -9.31 16.67 11.97
CA ALA A 14 -8.04 15.98 11.77
C ALA A 14 -7.22 16.69 10.67
N PRO A 15 -5.95 17.05 10.95
CA PRO A 15 -5.11 17.72 9.97
C PRO A 15 -4.84 16.79 8.77
N ASP A 16 -4.79 17.33 7.56
CA ASP A 16 -4.57 16.57 6.31
C ASP A 16 -3.34 15.66 6.37
N ARG A 17 -2.32 16.05 7.15
CA ARG A 17 -1.11 15.25 7.41
C ARG A 17 -1.40 13.90 8.07
N THR A 18 -2.43 13.81 8.93
CA THR A 18 -2.83 12.56 9.58
C THR A 18 -3.48 11.60 8.59
N ILE A 19 -4.33 12.10 7.69
CA ILE A 19 -4.97 11.29 6.63
C ILE A 19 -3.91 10.72 5.70
N VAL A 20 -2.93 11.54 5.31
CA VAL A 20 -1.77 11.10 4.51
C VAL A 20 -1.01 9.99 5.24
N GLY A 21 -0.71 10.17 6.52
CA GLY A 21 -0.02 9.17 7.33
C GLY A 21 -0.75 7.83 7.38
N LEU A 22 -2.08 7.86 7.58
CA LEU A 22 -2.92 6.65 7.61
C LEU A 22 -2.95 5.93 6.26
N ILE A 23 -3.07 6.66 5.15
CA ILE A 23 -3.07 6.07 3.79
C ILE A 23 -1.71 5.45 3.46
N VAL A 24 -0.62 6.13 3.80
CA VAL A 24 0.74 5.60 3.59
C VAL A 24 0.97 4.34 4.43
N GLN A 25 0.55 4.33 5.70
CA GLN A 25 0.65 3.14 6.55
C GLN A 25 -0.14 1.95 5.99
N GLN A 26 -1.38 2.17 5.51
CA GLN A 26 -2.15 1.08 4.89
C GLN A 26 -1.49 0.56 3.62
N ALA A 27 -1.03 1.46 2.73
CA ALA A 27 -0.37 1.09 1.49
C ALA A 27 0.92 0.28 1.73
N LEU A 28 1.73 0.71 2.71
CA LEU A 28 2.93 -0.02 3.11
C LEU A 28 2.60 -1.37 3.73
N THR A 29 1.58 -1.45 4.58
CA THR A 29 1.14 -2.71 5.18
C THR A 29 0.72 -3.70 4.10
N LEU A 30 -0.08 -3.26 3.12
CA LEU A 30 -0.49 -4.07 1.96
C LEU A 30 0.69 -4.51 1.08
N GLY A 31 1.66 -3.63 0.85
CA GLY A 31 2.87 -3.97 0.11
C GLY A 31 3.73 -5.01 0.82
N LEU A 32 3.95 -4.82 2.13
CA LEU A 32 4.73 -5.73 2.95
C LEU A 32 4.07 -7.10 3.08
N THR A 33 2.74 -7.16 3.25
CA THR A 33 2.02 -8.44 3.31
C THR A 33 2.09 -9.17 1.97
N GLY A 34 1.92 -8.46 0.84
CA GLY A 34 2.08 -9.04 -0.50
C GLY A 34 3.48 -9.61 -0.74
N TRP A 35 4.53 -8.87 -0.37
CA TRP A 35 5.91 -9.34 -0.47
C TRP A 35 6.17 -10.57 0.41
N SER A 36 5.69 -10.53 1.66
CA SER A 36 5.84 -11.65 2.61
C SER A 36 5.16 -12.92 2.11
N ILE A 37 3.93 -12.79 1.59
CA ILE A 37 3.18 -13.91 1.00
C ILE A 37 3.93 -14.46 -0.21
N GLY A 38 4.40 -13.59 -1.11
CA GLY A 38 5.17 -14.00 -2.28
C GLY A 38 6.44 -14.77 -1.91
N LEU A 39 7.16 -14.30 -0.88
CA LEU A 39 8.37 -14.95 -0.37
C LEU A 39 8.07 -16.33 0.24
N VAL A 40 7.02 -16.44 1.06
CA VAL A 40 6.55 -17.73 1.61
C VAL A 40 6.16 -18.70 0.49
N LEU A 41 5.44 -18.21 -0.52
CA LEU A 41 4.98 -19.03 -1.64
C LEU A 41 6.15 -19.56 -2.46
N VAL A 42 7.18 -18.74 -2.70
CA VAL A 42 8.43 -19.19 -3.33
C VAL A 42 9.13 -20.25 -2.48
N PHE A 43 9.21 -20.08 -1.16
CA PHE A 43 9.81 -21.10 -0.28
C PHE A 43 9.03 -22.42 -0.28
N LEU A 44 7.69 -22.38 -0.34
CA LEU A 44 6.86 -23.58 -0.43
C LEU A 44 7.01 -24.30 -1.78
N VAL A 45 7.11 -23.54 -2.86
CA VAL A 45 7.10 -24.06 -4.23
C VAL A 45 8.51 -24.43 -4.73
N LYS A 46 9.58 -23.96 -4.07
CA LYS A 46 10.98 -24.23 -4.48
C LYS A 46 11.29 -25.73 -4.63
N ASP A 47 10.68 -26.57 -3.80
CA ASP A 47 10.97 -28.01 -3.75
C ASP A 47 10.23 -28.81 -4.83
N PHE A 48 9.20 -28.22 -5.45
CA PHE A 48 8.48 -28.79 -6.59
C PHE A 48 9.12 -28.44 -7.95
N PHE A 49 10.06 -27.48 -7.99
CA PHE A 49 10.72 -27.08 -9.24
C PHE A 49 12.05 -27.84 -9.44
N PRO A 50 12.18 -28.68 -10.50
CA PRO A 50 13.40 -29.45 -10.79
C PRO A 50 14.59 -28.56 -11.22
N ARG A 51 14.34 -27.29 -11.52
CA ARG A 51 15.35 -26.26 -11.79
C ARG A 51 15.44 -25.37 -10.57
N ARG A 52 16.54 -25.47 -9.81
CA ARG A 52 16.90 -24.66 -8.64
C ARG A 52 16.47 -23.20 -8.85
N VAL A 53 15.36 -22.81 -8.25
CA VAL A 53 14.96 -21.41 -8.13
C VAL A 53 15.95 -20.81 -7.15
N VAL A 54 17.10 -20.38 -7.66
CA VAL A 54 18.10 -19.66 -6.86
C VAL A 54 17.54 -18.27 -6.64
N LEU A 55 16.68 -18.16 -5.63
CA LEU A 55 16.25 -16.88 -5.12
C LEU A 55 17.46 -16.26 -4.43
N GLU A 56 18.24 -15.49 -5.18
CA GLU A 56 19.31 -14.72 -4.55
C GLU A 56 18.69 -13.75 -3.53
N PRO A 57 19.24 -13.68 -2.31
CA PRO A 57 18.79 -12.70 -1.30
C PRO A 57 18.77 -11.28 -1.87
N PHE A 58 19.68 -11.00 -2.80
CA PHE A 58 19.76 -9.74 -3.54
C PHE A 58 18.51 -9.47 -4.37
N ASN A 59 18.03 -10.42 -5.17
CA ASN A 59 16.80 -10.25 -5.96
C ASN A 59 15.56 -10.07 -5.08
N ALA A 60 15.48 -10.79 -3.95
CA ALA A 60 14.39 -10.63 -3.00
C ALA A 60 14.37 -9.22 -2.36
N LEU A 61 15.55 -8.69 -2.02
CA LEU A 61 15.73 -7.32 -1.53
C LEU A 61 15.38 -6.28 -2.58
N VAL A 62 15.83 -6.46 -3.82
CA VAL A 62 15.49 -5.56 -4.94
C VAL A 62 13.98 -5.55 -5.17
N LEU A 63 13.32 -6.71 -5.15
CA LEU A 63 11.86 -6.80 -5.29
C LEU A 63 11.14 -6.10 -4.14
N GLY A 64 11.61 -6.27 -2.89
CA GLY A 64 11.09 -5.54 -1.74
C GLY A 64 11.25 -4.03 -1.88
N GLY A 65 12.41 -3.57 -2.37
CA GLY A 65 12.66 -2.16 -2.67
C GLY A 65 11.72 -1.61 -3.75
N ILE A 66 11.51 -2.35 -4.84
CA ILE A 66 10.55 -1.99 -5.90
C ILE A 66 9.14 -1.86 -5.32
N ILE A 67 8.70 -2.79 -4.47
CA ILE A 67 7.38 -2.74 -3.84
C ILE A 67 7.23 -1.49 -2.97
N VAL A 68 8.23 -1.15 -2.16
CA VAL A 68 8.20 0.08 -1.35
C VAL A 68 8.07 1.31 -2.25
N VAL A 69 8.86 1.40 -3.32
CA VAL A 69 8.80 2.52 -4.27
C VAL A 69 7.43 2.61 -4.93
N VAL A 70 6.89 1.49 -5.42
CA VAL A 70 5.56 1.44 -6.06
C VAL A 70 4.47 1.80 -5.07
N CYS A 71 4.51 1.29 -3.83
CA CYS A 71 3.57 1.65 -2.77
C CYS A 71 3.62 3.14 -2.45
N LEU A 72 4.80 3.75 -2.39
CA LEU A 72 4.94 5.19 -2.17
C LEU A 72 4.38 6.01 -3.33
N LEU A 73 4.67 5.61 -4.57
CA LEU A 73 4.14 6.28 -5.78
C LEU A 73 2.61 6.16 -5.87
N ALA A 74 2.08 4.95 -5.68
CA ALA A 74 0.65 4.69 -5.70
C ALA A 74 -0.08 5.41 -4.54
N SER A 75 0.53 5.42 -3.34
CA SER A 75 0.01 6.16 -2.20
C SER A 75 -0.01 7.67 -2.48
N GLY A 76 1.03 8.23 -3.10
CA GLY A 76 1.04 9.64 -3.51
C GLY A 76 -0.09 10.00 -4.48
N LEU A 77 -0.40 9.13 -5.44
CA LEU A 77 -1.55 9.29 -6.33
C LEU A 77 -2.89 9.16 -5.58
N GLY A 78 -3.02 8.19 -4.68
CA GLY A 78 -4.20 7.99 -3.84
C GLY A 78 -4.43 9.15 -2.87
N VAL A 79 -3.36 9.73 -2.32
CA VAL A 79 -3.39 10.93 -1.47
C VAL A 79 -3.82 12.16 -2.26
N ARG A 80 -3.28 12.38 -3.47
CA ARG A 80 -3.74 13.47 -4.35
C ARG A 80 -5.21 13.34 -4.70
N ALA A 81 -5.70 12.12 -4.93
CA ALA A 81 -7.13 11.87 -5.16
C ALA A 81 -7.95 12.14 -3.89
N ALA A 82 -7.52 11.63 -2.73
CA ALA A 82 -8.22 11.82 -1.45
C ALA A 82 -8.27 13.27 -0.98
N LEU A 83 -7.24 14.08 -1.27
CA LEU A 83 -7.22 15.51 -0.98
C LEU A 83 -8.06 16.32 -1.98
N ARG A 84 -8.27 15.81 -3.20
CA ARG A 84 -9.13 16.42 -4.23
C ARG A 84 -10.62 16.12 -4.06
N VAL A 85 -10.98 15.08 -3.31
CA VAL A 85 -12.38 14.86 -2.91
C VAL A 85 -12.75 15.97 -1.93
N GLU A 86 -13.36 17.02 -2.46
CA GLU A 86 -13.91 18.12 -1.67
C GLU A 86 -15.15 17.61 -0.91
N PRO A 87 -15.30 17.97 0.37
CA PRO A 87 -16.37 17.48 1.24
C PRO A 87 -17.80 17.81 0.77
N ALA A 88 -17.96 18.63 -0.27
CA ALA A 88 -19.26 18.95 -0.87
C ALA A 88 -19.87 17.79 -1.68
N GLU A 89 -19.06 16.86 -2.20
CA GLU A 89 -19.57 15.74 -3.03
C GLU A 89 -20.15 14.58 -2.19
N ALA A 90 -19.84 14.52 -0.89
CA ALA A 90 -20.29 13.44 0.00
C ALA A 90 -21.57 13.75 0.81
N LEU A 91 -22.06 15.00 0.76
CA LEU A 91 -23.31 15.43 1.43
C LEU A 91 -24.51 15.52 0.48
N GLY A 92 -24.31 15.26 -0.83
CA GLY A 92 -25.34 15.40 -1.88
C GLY A 92 -25.88 14.11 -2.48
N GLY A 93 -25.56 12.94 -1.89
CA GLY A 93 -26.04 11.63 -2.34
C GLY A 93 -26.64 10.81 -1.21
#